data_AF-A0A318I925-F1
#
_entry.id   AF-A0A318I925-F1
#
_cell.length_a   1.000
_cell.length_b   1.000
_cell.length_c   1.000
_cell.angle_alpha   90.00
_cell.angle_beta   90.00
_cell.angle_gamma   90.00
#
_symmetry.space_group_name_H-M   'P 1'
#
loop_
_entity.id
_entity.type
_entity.pdbx_description
1 polymer ?
#
loop_
_entity_poly.entity_id
_entity_poly.type
_entity_poly.pdbx_seq_one_letter_code
_entity_poly.pdbx_strand_id
1 'polypeptide(L)'
;MHMQFILLLAVLLFSRNMNGQLSFYNLDADGSFPKIEINNGNTTLFAKIGEKTKPWLHWNEVPKNIENGNGRTIFKMTVYNNNGIANRTFEISYTIPYGQPNTNPTANIKATYIYRDKRPNKVLDEHFKLIP
;
A
#
# COMPACT_ATOMS: atom_id res chain seq x y z
N MET A 1 -29.87 7.11 34.37
CA MET A 1 -29.96 7.44 32.94
C MET A 1 -28.78 8.27 32.41
N HIS A 2 -28.30 9.31 33.09
CA HIS A 2 -27.20 10.14 32.56
C HIS A 2 -25.83 9.44 32.42
N MET A 3 -25.47 8.54 33.35
CA MET A 3 -24.17 7.85 33.32
C MET A 3 -24.05 6.83 32.17
N GLN A 4 -25.17 6.20 31.79
CA GLN A 4 -25.23 5.26 30.65
C GLN A 4 -25.08 5.99 29.30
N PHE A 5 -25.59 7.22 29.20
CA PHE A 5 -25.47 8.06 28.00
C PHE A 5 -24.02 8.53 27.76
N ILE A 6 -23.30 8.88 28.84
CA ILE A 6 -21.89 9.29 28.78
C ILE A 6 -21.00 8.11 28.37
N LEU A 7 -21.27 6.90 28.88
CA LEU A 7 -20.53 5.70 28.52
C LEU A 7 -20.73 5.34 27.03
N LEU A 8 -21.95 5.47 26.52
CA LEU A 8 -22.28 5.24 25.11
C LEU A 8 -21.55 6.23 24.19
N LEU A 9 -21.51 7.51 24.57
CA LEU A 9 -20.82 8.57 23.83
C LEU A 9 -19.30 8.35 23.81
N ALA A 10 -18.71 7.89 24.93
CA ALA A 10 -17.30 7.54 25.01
C ALA A 10 -16.94 6.37 24.07
N VAL A 11 -17.74 5.31 24.04
CA VAL A 11 -17.51 4.15 23.14
C VAL A 11 -17.63 4.54 21.66
N LEU A 12 -18.60 5.42 21.31
CA LEU A 12 -18.75 5.96 19.95
C LEU A 12 -17.54 6.78 19.49
N LEU A 13 -16.87 7.50 20.40
CA LEU A 13 -15.67 8.28 20.07
C LEU A 13 -14.42 7.42 19.83
N PHE A 14 -14.33 6.22 20.42
CA PHE A 14 -13.22 5.27 20.18
C PHE A 14 -13.40 4.42 18.92
N SER A 15 -14.58 4.42 18.29
CA SER A 15 -14.86 3.59 17.12
C SER A 15 -14.29 4.12 15.78
N ARG A 16 -13.63 5.28 15.76
CA ARG A 16 -13.35 6.00 14.49
C ARG A 16 -12.02 5.74 13.79
N ASN A 17 -11.10 4.91 14.29
CA ASN A 17 -9.79 4.74 13.62
C ASN A 17 -9.25 3.30 13.58
N MET A 18 -10.11 2.30 13.33
CA MET A 18 -9.62 0.98 12.92
C MET A 18 -9.50 0.91 11.39
N ASN A 19 -8.56 1.67 10.82
CA ASN A 19 -8.06 1.33 9.49
C ASN A 19 -7.14 0.14 9.67
N GLY A 20 -7.62 -1.07 9.34
CA GLY A 20 -6.83 -2.29 9.46
C GLY A 20 -5.50 -2.17 8.71
N GLN A 21 -4.43 -2.70 9.31
CA GLN A 21 -3.13 -2.81 8.66
C GLN A 21 -3.23 -3.82 7.50
N LEU A 22 -2.90 -3.39 6.28
CA LEU A 22 -2.80 -4.26 5.12
C LEU A 22 -1.33 -4.50 4.80
N SER A 23 -0.92 -5.77 4.76
CA SER A 23 0.45 -6.19 4.40
C SER A 23 0.42 -7.05 3.15
N PHE A 24 0.85 -6.48 2.03
CA PHE A 24 0.95 -7.16 0.75
C PHE A 24 2.37 -7.68 0.55
N TYR A 25 2.49 -8.95 0.17
CA TYR A 25 3.77 -9.60 -0.09
C TYR A 25 3.89 -9.92 -1.58
N ASN A 26 5.09 -9.71 -2.13
CA ASN A 26 5.35 -9.94 -3.54
C ASN A 26 5.16 -11.41 -3.89
N LEU A 27 4.55 -11.66 -5.04
CA LEU A 27 4.42 -13.00 -5.61
C LEU A 27 5.73 -13.49 -6.21
N ASP A 28 6.58 -12.57 -6.66
CA ASP A 28 7.91 -12.85 -7.17
C ASP A 28 8.93 -12.83 -6.03
N ALA A 29 9.52 -14.00 -5.76
CA ALA A 29 10.55 -14.16 -4.75
C ALA A 29 11.82 -13.38 -5.09
N ASP A 30 12.08 -13.06 -6.36
CA ASP A 30 13.23 -12.29 -6.84
C ASP A 30 12.91 -10.81 -7.10
N GLY A 31 11.65 -10.41 -6.89
CA GLY A 31 11.18 -9.04 -7.03
C GLY A 31 11.97 -8.03 -6.20
N SER A 32 12.02 -6.79 -6.70
CA SER A 32 12.76 -5.69 -6.07
C SER A 32 12.11 -5.25 -4.76
N PHE A 33 10.78 -5.37 -4.67
CA PHE A 33 10.00 -4.96 -3.51
C PHE A 33 9.34 -6.18 -2.87
N PRO A 34 9.86 -6.71 -1.76
CA PRO A 34 9.29 -7.89 -1.11
C PRO A 34 7.94 -7.64 -0.43
N LYS A 35 7.67 -6.40 0.01
CA LYS A 35 6.50 -6.08 0.84
C LYS A 35 6.04 -4.62 0.67
N ILE A 36 4.73 -4.42 0.78
CA ILE A 36 4.08 -3.11 0.96
C ILE A 36 3.23 -3.19 2.22
N GLU A 37 3.32 -2.17 3.06
CA GLU A 37 2.49 -2.04 4.25
C GLU A 37 1.69 -0.75 4.19
N ILE A 38 0.39 -0.86 4.44
CA ILE A 38 -0.55 0.26 4.53
C ILE A 38 -1.12 0.24 5.94
N ASN A 39 -0.82 1.26 6.74
CA ASN A 39 -1.18 1.30 8.15
C ASN A 39 -1.40 2.74 8.63
N ASN A 40 -2.54 3.00 9.29
CA ASN A 40 -2.84 4.26 9.98
C ASN A 40 -2.52 5.53 9.17
N GLY A 41 -2.93 5.57 7.90
CA GLY A 41 -2.71 6.73 7.04
C GLY A 41 -1.33 6.80 6.39
N ASN A 42 -0.49 5.78 6.56
CA ASN A 42 0.84 5.71 5.98
C ASN A 42 1.01 4.51 5.06
N THR A 43 1.85 4.65 4.04
CA THR A 43 2.29 3.57 3.16
C THR A 43 3.80 3.41 3.26
N THR A 44 4.27 2.19 3.48
CA THR A 44 5.69 1.84 3.54
C THR A 44 6.01 0.80 2.48
N LEU A 45 6.98 1.11 1.61
CA LEU A 45 7.54 0.18 0.65
C LEU A 45 8.83 -0.42 1.22
N PHE A 46 8.91 -1.73 1.21
CA PHE A 46 10.10 -2.46 1.61
C PHE A 46 10.91 -2.82 0.36
N ALA A 47 12.23 -2.87 0.51
CA ALA A 47 13.16 -3.30 -0.53
C ALA A 47 14.12 -4.35 0.04
N LYS A 48 14.70 -5.17 -0.85
CA LYS A 48 15.85 -6.01 -0.50
C LYS A 48 17.12 -5.16 -0.49
N ILE A 49 17.78 -5.10 0.66
CA ILE A 49 19.07 -4.43 0.83
C ILE A 49 20.07 -5.49 1.30
N GLY A 50 20.89 -5.99 0.36
CA GLY A 50 21.60 -7.24 0.55
C GLY A 50 20.62 -8.41 0.69
N GLU A 51 20.85 -9.29 1.66
CA GLU A 51 19.99 -10.45 1.95
C GLU A 51 18.79 -10.13 2.86
N LYS A 52 18.60 -8.86 3.24
CA LYS A 52 17.59 -8.46 4.23
C LYS A 52 16.49 -7.59 3.62
N THR A 53 15.24 -7.93 3.93
CA THR A 53 14.07 -7.07 3.69
C THR A 53 14.06 -5.93 4.71
N LYS A 54 14.06 -4.68 4.24
CA LYS A 54 14.03 -3.49 5.11
C LYS A 54 13.05 -2.44 4.58
N PRO A 55 12.46 -1.60 5.46
CA PRO A 55 11.74 -0.41 5.04
C PRO A 55 12.65 0.46 4.17
N TRP A 56 12.15 0.93 3.04
CA TRP A 56 12.93 1.74 2.11
C TRP A 56 12.32 3.13 1.91
N LEU A 57 11.04 3.18 1.52
CA LEU A 57 10.31 4.44 1.31
C LEU A 57 9.09 4.47 2.20
N HIS A 58 8.77 5.66 2.69
CA HIS A 58 7.65 5.91 3.57
C HIS A 58 6.91 7.16 3.10
N TRP A 59 5.59 7.07 3.04
CA TRP A 59 4.71 8.16 2.66
C TRP A 59 3.61 8.30 3.69
N ASN A 60 3.35 9.54 4.13
CA ASN A 60 2.27 9.89 5.05
C ASN A 60 0.92 10.00 4.31
N GLU A 61 0.66 9.02 3.44
CA GLU A 61 -0.58 8.89 2.68
C GLU A 61 -0.83 7.43 2.30
N VAL A 62 -2.07 7.13 1.94
CA VAL A 62 -2.54 5.79 1.55
C VAL A 62 -3.26 5.82 0.21
N PRO A 63 -3.27 4.69 -0.54
CA PRO A 63 -4.13 4.54 -1.71
C PRO A 63 -5.59 4.88 -1.41
N LYS A 64 -6.17 5.76 -2.22
CA LYS A 64 -7.55 6.23 -2.10
C LYS A 64 -8.45 5.42 -3.01
N ASN A 65 -9.68 5.21 -2.59
CA ASN A 65 -10.70 4.55 -3.41
C ASN A 65 -10.97 5.40 -4.67
N ILE A 66 -10.88 4.77 -5.84
CA ILE A 66 -11.12 5.42 -7.13
C ILE A 66 -12.30 4.81 -7.91
N GLU A 67 -12.70 3.58 -7.57
CA GLU A 67 -13.76 2.86 -8.27
C GLU A 67 -14.42 1.87 -7.31
N ASN A 68 -15.75 1.94 -7.26
CA ASN A 68 -16.61 0.96 -6.61
C ASN A 68 -17.59 0.43 -7.67
N GLY A 69 -17.40 -0.80 -8.12
CA GLY A 69 -18.23 -1.40 -9.16
C GLY A 69 -17.90 -2.87 -9.37
N ASN A 70 -18.85 -3.64 -9.92
CA ASN A 70 -18.64 -5.04 -10.31
C ASN A 70 -18.14 -5.97 -9.18
N GLY A 71 -18.54 -5.73 -7.94
CA GLY A 71 -18.12 -6.55 -6.79
C GLY A 71 -16.64 -6.39 -6.43
N ARG A 72 -16.00 -5.28 -6.83
CA ARG A 72 -14.62 -4.96 -6.47
C ARG A 72 -14.50 -3.49 -6.09
N THR A 73 -13.59 -3.21 -5.16
CA THR A 73 -13.15 -1.85 -4.85
C THR A 73 -11.69 -1.70 -5.17
N ILE A 74 -11.35 -0.67 -5.95
CA ILE A 74 -9.97 -0.39 -6.37
C ILE A 74 -9.47 0.85 -5.64
N PHE A 75 -8.28 0.74 -5.06
CA PHE A 75 -7.57 1.82 -4.41
C PHE A 75 -6.29 2.15 -5.18
N LYS A 76 -5.98 3.43 -5.35
CA LYS A 76 -4.77 3.90 -6.06
C LYS A 76 -4.10 5.07 -5.36
N MET A 77 -2.79 5.15 -5.50
CA MET A 77 -1.96 6.30 -5.12
C MET A 77 -0.75 6.37 -6.04
N THR A 78 -0.35 7.59 -6.39
CA THR A 78 0.87 7.87 -7.13
C THR A 78 1.76 8.77 -6.30
N VAL A 79 2.97 8.31 -6.02
CA VAL A 79 3.95 9.03 -5.20
C VAL A 79 5.24 9.26 -5.96
N TYR A 80 5.87 10.39 -5.65
CA TYR A 80 7.10 10.82 -6.29
C TYR A 80 8.23 10.81 -5.26
N ASN A 81 9.34 10.20 -5.62
CA ASN A 81 10.57 10.25 -4.83
C ASN A 81 11.71 10.73 -5.71
N ASN A 82 12.41 11.75 -5.26
CA ASN A 82 13.57 12.26 -5.98
C ASN A 82 14.78 12.17 -5.06
N ASN A 83 15.84 11.52 -5.54
CA ASN A 83 17.17 11.73 -4.97
C ASN A 83 18.10 12.18 -6.10
N GLY A 84 19.25 12.76 -5.75
CA GLY A 84 20.21 13.30 -6.74
C GLY A 84 20.70 12.30 -7.81
N ILE A 85 20.29 11.02 -7.72
CA ILE A 85 20.59 9.93 -8.64
C ILE A 85 19.45 9.71 -9.65
N ALA A 86 18.19 9.72 -9.21
CA ALA A 86 17.05 9.42 -10.06
C ALA A 86 15.75 10.07 -9.56
N ASN A 87 14.91 10.44 -10.52
CA ASN A 87 13.51 10.73 -10.28
C ASN A 87 12.73 9.41 -10.33
N ARG A 88 11.93 9.13 -9.31
CA ARG A 88 11.14 7.91 -9.20
C ARG A 88 9.67 8.25 -9.06
N THR A 89 8.84 7.50 -9.78
CA THR A 89 7.39 7.52 -9.65
C THR A 89 6.93 6.12 -9.28
N PHE A 90 6.10 6.00 -8.25
CA PHE A 90 5.48 4.75 -7.85
C PHE A 90 3.98 4.87 -7.98
N GLU A 91 3.38 4.04 -8.81
CA GLU A 91 1.94 3.88 -8.95
C GLU A 91 1.55 2.62 -8.17
N ILE A 92 0.95 2.84 -7.00
CA ILE A 92 0.54 1.77 -6.07
C ILE A 92 -0.96 1.58 -6.20
N SER A 93 -1.40 0.34 -6.39
CA SER A 93 -2.82 0.01 -6.41
C SER A 93 -3.11 -1.28 -5.67
N TYR A 94 -4.30 -1.40 -5.11
CA TYR A 94 -4.80 -2.67 -4.61
C TYR A 94 -6.31 -2.81 -4.82
N THR A 95 -6.77 -4.05 -4.89
CA THR A 95 -8.17 -4.39 -5.11
C THR A 95 -8.68 -5.24 -3.96
N ILE A 96 -9.81 -4.84 -3.38
CA ILE A 96 -10.55 -5.65 -2.41
C ILE A 96 -11.78 -6.25 -3.14
N PRO A 97 -11.87 -7.58 -3.26
CA PRO A 97 -13.06 -8.25 -3.79
C PRO A 97 -14.20 -8.22 -2.76
N TYR A 98 -15.42 -7.94 -3.21
CA TYR A 98 -16.64 -7.95 -2.39
C TYR A 98 -17.58 -9.08 -2.84
N GLY A 99 -18.11 -9.84 -1.88
CA GLY A 99 -19.08 -10.91 -2.17
C GLY A 99 -18.49 -12.16 -2.83
N GLN A 100 -17.16 -12.27 -2.96
CA GLN A 100 -16.47 -13.47 -3.45
C GLN A 100 -15.75 -14.16 -2.28
N PRO A 101 -16.37 -15.19 -1.65
CA PRO A 101 -15.70 -15.95 -0.60
C PRO A 101 -14.39 -16.55 -1.16
N ASN A 102 -13.32 -16.50 -0.35
CA ASN A 102 -11.98 -17.02 -0.66
C ASN A 102 -11.15 -16.25 -1.72
N THR A 103 -11.51 -15.01 -2.09
CA THR A 103 -10.64 -14.17 -2.92
C THR A 103 -9.85 -13.20 -2.04
N ASN A 104 -8.52 -13.35 -2.03
CA ASN A 104 -7.64 -12.46 -1.28
C ASN A 104 -7.43 -11.14 -2.05
N PRO A 105 -7.31 -9.99 -1.35
CA PRO A 105 -6.90 -8.75 -1.97
C PRO A 105 -5.54 -8.88 -2.66
N THR A 106 -5.42 -8.25 -3.82
CA THR A 106 -4.18 -8.19 -4.61
C THR A 106 -3.72 -6.76 -4.74
N ALA A 107 -2.41 -6.53 -4.77
CA ALA A 107 -1.82 -5.22 -5.02
C ALA A 107 -0.84 -5.26 -6.19
N ASN A 108 -0.61 -4.11 -6.80
CA ASN A 108 0.36 -3.91 -7.86
C ASN A 108 1.16 -2.64 -7.58
N ILE A 109 2.46 -2.68 -7.85
CA ILE A 109 3.32 -1.50 -7.91
C ILE A 109 3.98 -1.43 -9.28
N LYS A 110 3.75 -0.31 -9.95
CA LYS A 110 4.57 0.11 -11.08
C LYS A 110 5.53 1.20 -10.64
N ALA A 111 6.82 0.91 -10.67
CA ALA A 111 7.88 1.84 -10.30
C ALA A 111 8.68 2.26 -11.54
N THR A 112 8.67 3.55 -11.85
CA THR A 112 9.41 4.14 -12.96
C THR A 112 10.60 4.93 -12.43
N TYR A 113 11.79 4.64 -12.94
CA TYR A 113 13.06 5.27 -12.58
C TYR A 113 13.61 6.01 -13.80
N ILE A 114 13.77 7.31 -13.66
CA ILE A 114 14.45 8.17 -14.63
C ILE A 114 15.77 8.60 -14.01
N TYR A 115 16.86 8.01 -14.48
CA TYR A 115 18.20 8.32 -13.98
C TYR A 115 18.68 9.66 -14.52
N ARG A 116 19.42 10.40 -13.70
CA ARG A 116 20.01 11.68 -14.11
C ARG A 116 21.34 11.53 -14.86
N ASP A 117 21.90 10.32 -14.86
CA ASP A 117 23.12 9.96 -15.57
C ASP A 117 22.80 9.16 -16.84
N LYS A 118 23.82 8.55 -17.44
CA LYS A 118 23.71 7.82 -18.72
C LYS A 118 23.02 6.46 -18.62
N ARG A 119 22.55 6.04 -17.44
CA ARG A 119 21.88 4.73 -17.30
C ARG A 119 20.53 4.75 -18.00
N PRO A 120 20.12 3.63 -18.62
CA PRO A 120 18.79 3.53 -19.19
C PRO A 120 17.72 3.66 -18.11
N ASN A 121 16.60 4.29 -18.45
CA ASN A 121 15.43 4.33 -17.60
C ASN A 121 14.95 2.91 -17.29
N LYS A 122 14.43 2.71 -16.09
CA LYS A 122 13.97 1.39 -15.62
C LYS A 122 12.51 1.46 -15.22
N VAL A 123 11.73 0.48 -15.65
CA VAL A 123 10.35 0.27 -15.19
C VAL A 123 10.29 -1.10 -14.52
N LEU A 124 9.69 -1.15 -13.34
CA LEU A 124 9.37 -2.36 -12.61
C LEU A 124 7.86 -2.45 -12.48
N ASP A 125 7.29 -3.63 -12.69
CA ASP A 125 5.87 -3.91 -12.50
C ASP A 125 5.74 -5.19 -11.68
N GLU A 126 5.38 -5.04 -10.41
CA GLU A 126 5.45 -6.11 -9.41
C GLU A 126 4.08 -6.34 -8.78
N HIS A 127 3.74 -7.62 -8.59
CA HIS A 127 2.41 -8.07 -8.20
C HIS A 127 2.46 -8.70 -6.82
N PHE A 128 1.46 -8.41 -5.99
CA PHE A 128 1.44 -8.76 -4.58
C PHE A 128 0.11 -9.37 -4.19
N LYS A 129 0.11 -10.20 -3.15
CA LYS A 129 -1.09 -10.69 -2.49
C LYS A 129 -1.10 -10.27 -1.02
N LEU A 130 -2.30 -10.01 -0.49
CA LEU A 130 -2.49 -9.96 0.95
C LEU A 130 -2.33 -11.38 1.48
N ILE A 131 -1.33 -11.60 2.33
CA ILE A 131 -1.19 -12.86 3.06
C ILE A 131 -1.85 -12.63 4.43
N PRO A 132 -2.88 -13.42 4.80
CA PRO A 132 -3.53 -13.35 6.11
C PRO A 132 -2.56 -13.59 7.26
#